data_AF-B0PCI9-F1
#
_entry.id   AF-B0PCI9-F1
#
_cell.length_a   1.000
_cell.length_b   1.000
_cell.length_c   1.000
_cell.angle_alpha   90.00
_cell.angle_beta   90.00
_cell.angle_gamma   90.00
#
_symmetry.space_group_name_H-M   'P 1'
#
loop_
_entity.id
_entity.type
_entity.pdbx_description
1 polymer ?
#
loop_
_entity_poly.entity_id
_entity_poly.type
_entity_poly.pdbx_seq_one_letter_code
_entity_poly.pdbx_strand_id
1 'polypeptide(L)'
;MLRANRNEIAAAMNIQQNHFRWYAAFHDEGEHPHVHMMAWSMEPGEAYLTREGIHKIKSTLTNQIFKQEMLHTYEQKSQSRDELVREARKAIRKLTQEMAKSICTEPAIEQKMEQLAGQLETATAKPEPEPPDPPEESR
;
A
#
# COMPACT_ATOMS: atom_id res chain seq x y z
N MET A 1 8.08 -12.05 29.76
CA MET A 1 7.25 -10.95 29.20
C MET A 1 7.02 -9.82 30.21
N LEU A 2 6.29 -10.01 31.32
CA LEU A 2 5.97 -8.91 32.27
C LEU A 2 7.21 -8.21 32.85
N ARG A 3 8.25 -8.98 33.22
CA ARG A 3 9.53 -8.41 33.71
C ARG A 3 10.18 -7.44 32.71
N ALA A 4 10.02 -7.70 31.41
CA ALA A 4 10.60 -6.87 30.35
C ALA A 4 9.83 -5.57 30.16
N ASN A 5 8.53 -5.54 30.48
CA ASN A 5 7.66 -4.37 30.32
C ASN A 5 7.45 -3.57 31.61
N ARG A 6 8.22 -3.86 32.67
CA ARG A 6 7.98 -3.29 34.01
C ARG A 6 8.07 -1.76 33.98
N ASN A 7 8.95 -1.20 33.16
CA ASN A 7 9.21 0.23 33.10
C ASN A 7 8.08 0.95 32.35
N GLU A 8 7.57 0.33 31.28
CA GLU A 8 6.43 0.80 30.49
C GLU A 8 5.15 0.76 31.33
N ILE A 9 4.96 -0.30 32.13
CA ILE A 9 3.84 -0.42 33.08
C ILE A 9 3.95 0.67 34.16
N ALA A 10 5.12 0.85 34.78
CA ALA A 10 5.34 1.88 35.78
C ALA A 10 5.03 3.30 35.23
N ALA A 11 5.55 3.60 34.04
CA ALA A 11 5.31 4.89 33.37
C ALA A 11 3.82 5.09 33.03
N ALA A 12 3.13 4.05 32.57
CA ALA A 12 1.69 4.12 32.27
C ALA A 12 0.81 4.29 33.51
N MET A 13 1.30 3.92 34.68
CA MET A 13 0.66 4.14 35.98
C MET A 13 1.10 5.45 36.65
N ASN A 14 1.95 6.25 36.00
CA ASN A 14 2.56 7.45 36.60
C ASN A 14 3.28 7.15 37.93
N ILE A 15 4.09 6.08 37.94
CA ILE A 15 4.91 5.67 39.08
C ILE A 15 6.39 5.79 38.67
N GLN A 16 7.22 6.40 39.51
CA GLN A 16 8.65 6.42 39.27
C GLN A 16 9.23 5.00 39.37
N GLN A 17 10.17 4.65 38.50
CA GLN A 17 10.64 3.26 38.35
C GLN A 17 11.22 2.67 39.65
N ASN A 18 11.86 3.51 40.47
CA ASN A 18 12.42 3.13 41.78
C ASN A 18 11.33 2.86 42.85
N HIS A 19 10.16 3.50 42.74
CA HIS A 19 9.04 3.32 43.65
C HIS A 19 8.11 2.18 43.21
N PHE A 20 8.18 1.78 41.94
CA PHE A 20 7.34 0.75 41.37
C PHE A 20 7.57 -0.63 42.04
N ARG A 21 6.47 -1.25 42.46
CA ARG A 21 6.42 -2.63 42.96
C ARG A 21 5.33 -3.38 42.23
N TRP A 22 5.58 -4.65 41.96
CA TRP A 22 4.62 -5.50 41.31
C TRP A 22 4.85 -6.97 41.65
N TYR A 23 3.76 -7.71 41.65
CA TYR A 23 3.73 -9.16 41.73
C TYR A 23 2.75 -9.70 40.71
N ALA A 24 3.06 -10.87 40.15
CA ALA A 24 2.19 -11.53 39.19
C ALA A 24 2.18 -13.04 39.39
N ALA A 25 1.02 -13.65 39.14
CA ALA A 25 0.80 -15.08 39.17
C ALA A 25 0.19 -15.53 37.84
N PHE A 26 0.79 -16.54 37.23
CA PHE A 26 0.30 -17.15 36.00
C PHE A 26 -0.57 -18.36 36.34
N HIS A 27 -1.72 -18.45 35.69
CA HIS A 27 -2.65 -19.56 35.77
C HIS A 27 -2.80 -20.18 34.38
N ASP A 28 -2.57 -21.49 34.31
CA ASP A 28 -2.80 -22.29 33.10
C ASP A 28 -4.13 -23.04 33.28
N GLU A 29 -5.21 -22.40 32.85
CA GLU A 29 -6.57 -22.98 32.86
C GLU A 29 -6.92 -23.61 31.51
N GLY A 30 -5.91 -24.15 30.79
CA GLY A 30 -6.09 -24.79 29.49
C GLY A 30 -6.36 -23.78 28.39
N GLU A 31 -7.63 -23.52 28.08
CA GLU A 31 -8.01 -22.58 27.01
C GLU A 31 -7.93 -21.10 27.44
N HIS A 32 -7.79 -20.83 28.74
CA HIS A 32 -7.79 -19.48 29.29
C HIS A 32 -6.53 -19.18 30.13
N PRO A 33 -5.31 -19.36 29.58
CA PRO A 33 -4.10 -19.02 30.29
C PRO A 33 -4.09 -17.51 30.56
N HIS A 34 -4.01 -17.12 31.82
CA HIS A 34 -4.05 -15.72 32.21
C HIS A 34 -3.08 -15.40 33.34
N VAL A 35 -2.80 -14.11 33.51
CA VAL A 35 -1.93 -13.61 34.57
C VAL A 35 -2.68 -12.60 35.40
N HIS A 36 -2.74 -12.84 36.71
CA HIS A 36 -3.11 -11.81 37.67
C HIS A 36 -1.88 -11.00 38.02
N MET A 37 -1.98 -9.67 37.97
CA MET A 37 -0.90 -8.76 38.32
C MET A 37 -1.40 -7.70 39.29
N MET A 38 -0.68 -7.52 40.39
CA MET A 38 -0.82 -6.39 41.30
C MET A 38 0.38 -5.48 41.11
N ALA A 39 0.14 -4.19 40.97
CA ALA A 39 1.18 -3.18 40.79
C ALA A 39 0.83 -1.92 41.60
N TRP A 40 1.81 -1.34 42.28
CA TRP A 40 1.62 -0.19 43.18
C TRP A 40 2.90 0.63 43.33
N SER A 41 2.78 1.83 43.91
CA SER A 41 3.92 2.66 44.33
C SER A 41 4.16 2.50 45.83
N MET A 42 5.43 2.56 46.24
CA MET A 42 5.82 2.69 47.66
C MET A 42 5.61 4.12 48.19
N GLU A 43 5.48 5.12 47.30
CA GLU A 43 5.29 6.52 47.67
C GLU A 43 3.80 6.89 47.66
N PRO A 44 3.26 7.47 48.75
CA PRO A 44 1.89 7.96 48.78
C PRO A 44 1.66 9.06 47.74
N GLY A 45 0.49 9.05 47.08
CA GLY A 45 0.11 10.05 46.07
C GLY A 45 0.68 9.78 44.68
N GLU A 46 1.55 8.77 44.52
CA GLU A 46 1.87 8.19 43.23
C GLU A 46 0.87 7.07 42.87
N ALA A 47 0.94 6.59 41.62
CA ALA A 47 0.01 5.63 41.02
C ALA A 47 -1.36 6.24 40.68
N TYR A 48 -1.47 6.74 39.46
CA TYR A 48 -2.74 7.15 38.87
C TYR A 48 -2.96 6.41 37.55
N LEU A 49 -3.97 5.53 37.55
CA LEU A 49 -4.30 4.73 36.38
C LEU A 49 -5.37 5.43 35.55
N THR A 50 -4.94 6.14 34.51
CA THR A 50 -5.85 6.72 33.52
C THR A 50 -6.39 5.66 32.57
N ARG A 51 -7.51 5.95 31.90
CA ARG A 51 -7.99 5.13 30.78
C ARG A 51 -6.93 4.97 29.69
N GLU A 52 -6.18 6.03 29.40
CA GLU A 52 -5.07 6.00 28.44
C GLU A 52 -3.93 5.08 28.92
N GLY A 53 -3.55 5.16 30.21
CA GLY A 53 -2.57 4.26 30.82
C GLY A 53 -2.98 2.79 30.71
N ILE A 54 -4.25 2.47 30.95
CA ILE A 54 -4.80 1.13 30.75
C ILE A 54 -4.66 0.70 29.28
N HIS A 55 -5.03 1.57 28.34
CA HIS A 55 -4.92 1.29 26.91
C HIS A 55 -3.46 1.03 26.51
N LYS A 56 -2.51 1.82 27.04
CA LYS A 56 -1.08 1.68 26.79
C LYS A 56 -0.53 0.36 27.33
N ILE A 57 -0.88 -0.01 28.56
CA ILE A 57 -0.49 -1.30 29.14
C ILE A 57 -1.04 -2.44 28.27
N LYS A 58 -2.34 -2.41 27.93
CA LYS A 58 -2.96 -3.43 27.09
C LYS A 58 -2.26 -3.54 25.74
N SER A 59 -2.07 -2.44 25.03
CA SER A 59 -1.48 -2.46 23.69
C SER A 59 -0.02 -2.94 23.71
N THR A 60 0.79 -2.50 24.66
CA THR A 60 2.17 -2.96 24.83
C THR A 60 2.22 -4.48 25.05
N LEU A 61 1.40 -5.00 25.97
CA LEU A 61 1.38 -6.43 26.27
C LEU A 61 0.83 -7.25 25.09
N THR A 62 -0.29 -6.85 24.50
CA THR A 62 -0.89 -7.53 23.34
C THR A 62 0.07 -7.57 22.16
N ASN A 63 0.75 -6.46 21.85
CA ASN A 63 1.71 -6.41 20.74
C ASN A 63 2.93 -7.30 20.95
N GLN A 64 3.35 -7.51 22.20
CA GLN A 64 4.44 -8.44 22.49
C GLN A 64 3.98 -9.90 22.48
N ILE A 65 2.80 -10.20 23.05
CA ILE A 65 2.25 -11.55 23.12
C ILE A 65 2.00 -12.07 21.71
N PHE A 66 1.27 -11.30 20.89
CA PHE A 66 0.81 -11.73 19.58
C PHE A 66 1.73 -11.30 18.43
N LYS A 67 3.01 -11.03 18.74
CA LYS A 67 3.94 -10.48 17.75
C LYS A 67 4.09 -11.41 16.54
N GLN A 68 4.20 -12.72 16.77
CA GLN A 68 4.43 -13.70 15.72
C GLN A 68 3.18 -13.89 14.85
N GLU A 69 2.01 -13.94 15.48
CA GLU A 69 0.71 -14.08 14.85
C GLU A 69 0.39 -12.86 13.98
N MET A 70 0.73 -11.66 14.47
CA MET A 70 0.64 -10.44 13.67
C MET A 70 1.58 -10.49 12.47
N LEU A 71 2.85 -10.88 12.65
CA LEU A 71 3.82 -10.99 11.54
C LEU A 71 3.31 -11.97 10.47
N HIS A 72 2.84 -13.14 10.88
CA HIS A 72 2.28 -14.13 9.98
C HIS A 72 1.08 -13.58 9.18
N THR A 73 0.18 -12.87 9.85
CA THR A 73 -0.98 -12.24 9.19
C THR A 73 -0.55 -11.19 8.18
N TYR A 74 0.47 -10.38 8.50
CA TYR A 74 1.01 -9.38 7.58
C TYR A 74 1.69 -10.02 6.37
N GLU A 75 2.44 -11.10 6.56
CA GLU A 75 3.08 -11.86 5.48
C GLU A 75 2.03 -12.45 4.52
N GLN A 76 1.00 -13.11 5.05
CA GLN A 76 -0.10 -13.65 4.26
C GLN A 76 -0.80 -12.56 3.44
N LYS A 77 -1.08 -11.40 4.07
CA LYS A 77 -1.67 -10.25 3.38
C LYS A 77 -0.76 -9.70 2.28
N SER A 78 0.54 -9.63 2.51
CA SER A 78 1.51 -9.18 1.50
C SER A 78 1.54 -10.14 0.32
N GLN A 79 1.62 -11.45 0.57
CA GLN A 79 1.62 -12.47 -0.48
C GLN A 79 0.35 -12.40 -1.34
N SER A 80 -0.82 -12.29 -0.71
CA SER A 80 -2.09 -12.15 -1.43
C SER A 80 -2.14 -10.90 -2.31
N ARG A 81 -1.64 -9.76 -1.81
CA ARG A 81 -1.54 -8.52 -2.60
C ARG A 81 -0.59 -8.69 -3.78
N ASP A 82 0.57 -9.28 -3.56
CA ASP A 82 1.60 -9.42 -4.60
C ASP A 82 1.13 -10.38 -5.71
N GLU A 83 0.42 -11.44 -5.34
CA GLU A 83 -0.27 -12.34 -6.26
C GLU A 83 -1.32 -11.60 -7.10
N LEU A 84 -2.20 -10.81 -6.46
CA LEU A 84 -3.21 -10.02 -7.15
C LEU A 84 -2.59 -9.04 -8.16
N VAL A 85 -1.53 -8.34 -7.78
CA VAL A 85 -0.82 -7.41 -8.67
C VAL A 85 -0.18 -8.15 -9.85
N ARG A 86 0.38 -9.34 -9.61
CA ARG A 86 0.98 -10.16 -10.66
C ARG A 86 -0.07 -10.59 -11.69
N GLU A 87 -1.20 -11.14 -11.23
CA GLU A 87 -2.25 -11.61 -12.13
C GLU A 87 -2.91 -10.45 -12.89
N ALA A 88 -3.13 -9.30 -12.23
CA ALA A 88 -3.62 -8.10 -12.91
C ALA A 88 -2.66 -7.64 -14.02
N ARG A 89 -1.34 -7.59 -13.75
CA ARG A 89 -0.33 -7.24 -14.76
C ARG A 89 -0.32 -8.24 -15.92
N LYS A 90 -0.45 -9.53 -15.63
CA LYS A 90 -0.51 -10.59 -16.65
C LYS A 90 -1.74 -10.43 -17.55
N ALA A 91 -2.90 -10.17 -16.96
CA ALA A 91 -4.15 -9.95 -17.68
C ALA A 91 -4.08 -8.72 -18.58
N ILE A 92 -3.60 -7.58 -18.05
CA ILE A 92 -3.43 -6.35 -18.83
C ILE A 92 -2.49 -6.60 -20.02
N ARG A 93 -1.33 -7.23 -19.79
CA ARG A 93 -0.38 -7.54 -20.87
C ARG A 93 -1.01 -8.42 -21.94
N LYS A 94 -1.80 -9.44 -21.55
CA LYS A 94 -2.50 -10.32 -22.49
C LYS A 94 -3.49 -9.51 -23.34
N LEU A 95 -4.32 -8.68 -22.72
CA LEU A 95 -5.28 -7.83 -23.43
C LEU A 95 -4.57 -6.85 -24.39
N THR A 96 -3.49 -6.21 -23.95
CA THR A 96 -2.70 -5.32 -24.82
C THR A 96 -2.11 -6.06 -26.02
N GLN A 97 -1.62 -7.29 -25.83
CA GLN A 97 -1.10 -8.13 -26.93
C GLN A 97 -2.21 -8.57 -27.88
N GLU A 98 -3.39 -8.92 -27.37
CA GLU A 98 -4.56 -9.28 -28.18
C GLU A 98 -5.04 -8.08 -29.01
N MET A 99 -5.12 -6.88 -28.42
CA MET A 99 -5.45 -5.65 -29.14
C MET A 99 -4.42 -5.31 -30.20
N ALA A 100 -3.11 -5.39 -29.88
CA ALA A 100 -2.05 -5.10 -30.85
C ALA A 100 -2.10 -6.07 -32.04
N LYS A 101 -2.36 -7.35 -31.80
CA LYS A 101 -2.55 -8.34 -32.87
C LYS A 101 -3.78 -8.02 -33.71
N SER A 102 -4.93 -7.74 -33.09
CA SER A 102 -6.16 -7.45 -33.82
C SER A 102 -6.03 -6.23 -34.72
N ILE A 103 -5.38 -5.16 -34.25
CA ILE A 103 -5.12 -3.95 -35.04
C ILE A 103 -4.19 -4.25 -36.22
N CYS A 104 -3.13 -5.05 -36.01
CA CYS A 104 -2.19 -5.41 -37.07
C CYS A 104 -2.76 -6.38 -38.12
N THR A 105 -3.90 -7.02 -37.84
CA THR A 105 -4.54 -7.98 -38.76
C THR A 105 -5.89 -7.49 -39.30
N GLU A 106 -6.24 -6.22 -39.13
CA GLU A 106 -7.54 -5.71 -39.59
C GLU A 106 -7.54 -5.53 -41.12
N PRO A 107 -8.22 -6.41 -41.89
CA PRO A 107 -8.12 -6.41 -43.35
C PRO A 107 -8.71 -5.13 -43.97
N ALA A 108 -9.64 -4.49 -43.27
CA ALA A 108 -10.22 -3.21 -43.68
C ALA A 108 -9.21 -2.05 -43.64
N ILE A 109 -8.18 -2.12 -42.78
CA ILE A 109 -7.11 -1.10 -42.73
C ILE A 109 -6.12 -1.33 -43.88
N GLU A 110 -5.74 -2.59 -44.12
CA GLU A 110 -4.88 -2.98 -45.23
C GLU A 110 -5.48 -2.57 -46.59
N GLN A 111 -6.77 -2.88 -46.80
CA GLN A 111 -7.50 -2.50 -48.02
C GLN A 111 -7.59 -0.97 -48.21
N LYS A 112 -7.79 -0.21 -47.13
CA LYS A 112 -7.81 1.26 -47.19
C LYS A 112 -6.43 1.87 -47.43
N MET A 113 -5.36 1.26 -46.90
CA MET A 113 -3.97 1.67 -47.17
C MET A 113 -3.60 1.42 -48.63
N GLU A 114 -3.96 0.26 -49.19
CA GLU A 114 -3.77 -0.01 -50.62
C GLU A 114 -4.55 0.99 -51.48
N GLN A 115 -5.80 1.28 -51.12
CA GLN A 115 -6.62 2.27 -51.83
C GLN A 115 -5.98 3.67 -51.77
N LEU A 116 -5.46 4.09 -50.61
CA LEU A 116 -4.78 5.37 -50.45
C LEU A 116 -3.48 5.43 -51.26
N ALA A 117 -2.68 4.36 -51.25
CA ALA A 117 -1.43 4.28 -52.01
C ALA A 117 -1.71 4.40 -53.52
N GLY A 118 -2.71 3.69 -54.05
CA GLY A 118 -3.09 3.80 -55.46
C GLY A 118 -3.63 5.19 -55.84
N GLN A 119 -4.32 5.87 -54.93
CA GLN A 119 -4.76 7.25 -55.14
C GLN A 119 -3.59 8.25 -55.15
N LEU A 120 -2.57 8.04 -54.33
CA LEU A 120 -1.38 8.89 -54.30
C LEU A 120 -0.47 8.69 -55.52
N GLU A 121 -0.36 7.47 -56.04
CA GLU A 121 0.39 7.20 -57.28
C GLU A 121 -0.25 7.83 -58.53
N THR A 122 -1.58 7.98 -58.53
CA THR A 122 -2.33 8.59 -59.63
C THR A 122 -2.55 10.09 -59.47
N ALA A 123 -2.25 10.64 -58.28
CA ALA A 123 -2.29 12.07 -58.04
C ALA A 123 -1.08 12.76 -58.69
N THR A 124 -1.30 13.40 -59.83
CA THR A 124 -0.31 14.31 -60.41
C THR A 124 -0.17 15.54 -59.50
N ALA A 125 1.06 15.84 -59.08
CA ALA A 125 1.36 17.04 -58.31
C ALA A 125 0.91 18.27 -59.11
N LYS A 126 -0.04 19.03 -58.55
CA LYS A 126 -0.46 20.30 -59.12
C LYS A 126 0.68 21.31 -58.93
N PRO A 127 1.24 21.92 -60.00
CA PRO A 127 2.27 22.94 -59.83
C PRO A 127 1.70 24.11 -59.02
N GLU A 128 2.52 24.63 -58.12
CA GLU A 128 2.23 25.78 -57.29
C GLU A 128 1.97 27.00 -58.20
N PRO A 129 0.86 27.74 -58.00
CA PRO A 129 0.56 28.89 -58.86
C PRO A 129 1.62 29.97 -58.68
N GLU A 130 2.19 30.47 -59.78
CA GLU A 130 3.17 31.55 -59.74
C GLU A 130 2.58 32.80 -59.07
N PRO A 131 3.39 33.52 -58.26
CA PRO A 131 2.95 34.73 -57.60
C PRO A 131 2.60 35.80 -58.64
N PRO A 132 1.55 36.61 -58.40
CA PRO A 132 1.07 37.59 -59.36
C PRO A 132 2.11 38.70 -59.60
N ASP A 133 2.20 39.14 -60.85
CA ASP A 133 3.11 40.20 -61.29
C ASP A 133 2.88 41.52 -60.53
N PRO A 134 3.97 42.27 -60.25
CA PRO A 134 3.87 43.54 -59.56
C PRO A 134 3.18 44.61 -60.43
N PRO A 135 2.46 45.57 -59.81
CA PRO A 135 1.67 46.55 -60.55
C PRO A 135 2.56 47.53 -61.34
N GLU A 136 2.15 47.82 -62.58
CA GLU A 136 2.79 48.83 -63.44
C GLU A 136 2.73 50.23 -62.81
N GLU A 137 3.89 50.82 -62.56
CA GLU A 137 4.02 52.24 -62.18
C GLU A 137 3.68 53.15 -63.37
N SER A 138 2.67 53.98 -63.20
CA SER A 138 2.34 55.07 -64.12
C SER A 138 3.20 56.30 -63.82
N ARG A 139 4.20 56.53 -64.69
CA ARG A 139 4.94 57.78 -65.03
C ARG A 139 5.34 58.76 -63.93
#